data_AF-A0A7C1R9H3-F1
#
_entry.id   AF-A0A7C1R9H3-F1
#
_cell.length_a   1.000
_cell.length_b   1.000
_cell.length_c   1.000
_cell.angle_alpha   90.00
_cell.angle_beta   90.00
_cell.angle_gamma   90.00
#
_symmetry.space_group_name_H-M   'P 1'
#
loop_
_entity.id
_entity.type
_entity.pdbx_description
1 polymer ?
#
loop_
_entity_poly.entity_id
_entity_poly.type
_entity_poly.pdbx_seq_one_letter_code
_entity_poly.pdbx_strand_id
1 'polypeptide(L)'
;RFARKIHQLANVKINYHCCGSISMFIPHFAEMGYDAVNPVQISARDMEPCSLKQRFGSSITFWGGICDTQRTLPYGTPELIRQEVKYNMECLKPGGGFIASNIHNITAEVPPENVVAMFDAIRENRIYS
;
A
#
# COMPACT_ATOMS: atom_id res chain seq x y z
N ARG A 1 -19.88 5.67 13.48
CA ARG A 1 -20.19 6.79 14.42
C ARG A 1 -18.92 7.49 14.91
N PHE A 2 -17.84 6.75 15.20
CA PHE A 2 -16.56 7.29 15.66
C PHE A 2 -15.82 8.14 14.62
N ALA A 3 -15.49 7.58 13.45
CA ALA A 3 -14.74 8.29 12.41
C ALA A 3 -15.40 9.60 11.96
N ARG A 4 -16.71 9.55 11.68
CA ARG A 4 -17.53 10.75 11.40
C ARG A 4 -17.41 11.83 12.49
N LYS A 5 -17.36 11.46 13.77
CA LYS A 5 -17.22 12.43 14.86
C LYS A 5 -15.82 13.05 14.88
N ILE A 6 -14.78 12.27 14.61
CA ILE A 6 -13.41 12.79 14.48
C ILE A 6 -13.32 13.82 13.36
N HIS A 7 -13.85 13.50 12.17
CA HIS A 7 -13.81 14.42 11.02
C HIS A 7 -14.59 15.72 11.25
N GLN A 8 -15.60 15.71 12.12
CA GLN A 8 -16.30 16.93 12.55
C GLN A 8 -15.50 17.77 13.55
N LEU A 9 -14.63 17.14 14.35
CA LEU A 9 -13.86 17.81 15.40
C LEU A 9 -12.51 18.32 14.90
N ALA A 10 -11.92 17.69 13.89
CA ALA A 10 -10.61 18.05 13.37
C ALA A 10 -10.46 17.70 11.87
N ASN A 11 -9.67 18.50 11.18
CA ASN A 11 -9.25 18.23 9.80
C ASN A 11 -8.12 17.19 9.77
N VAL A 12 -8.46 15.93 10.05
CA VAL A 12 -7.52 14.80 10.13
C VAL A 12 -8.00 13.63 9.28
N LYS A 13 -7.06 12.75 8.92
CA LYS A 13 -7.32 11.50 8.20
C LYS A 13 -7.15 10.30 9.13
N ILE A 14 -7.97 9.26 8.93
CA ILE A 14 -7.97 8.07 9.76
C ILE A 14 -7.55 6.88 8.90
N ASN A 15 -6.42 6.27 9.23
CA ASN A 15 -6.00 5.01 8.66
C ASN A 15 -6.43 3.84 9.57
N TYR A 16 -6.91 2.75 8.99
CA TYR A 16 -7.11 1.50 9.69
C TYR A 16 -5.94 0.56 9.41
N HIS A 17 -5.28 0.08 10.47
CA HIS A 17 -4.18 -0.85 10.35
C HIS A 17 -4.64 -2.30 10.56
N CYS A 18 -4.45 -3.17 9.56
CA CYS A 18 -4.69 -4.61 9.67
C CYS A 18 -3.88 -5.37 8.61
N CYS A 19 -2.97 -6.23 9.05
CA CYS A 19 -2.18 -7.08 8.16
C CYS A 19 -3.03 -8.22 7.57
N GLY A 20 -2.53 -8.83 6.48
CA GLY A 20 -3.16 -9.98 5.85
C GLY A 20 -4.29 -9.63 4.86
N SER A 21 -5.24 -10.57 4.69
CA SER A 21 -6.31 -10.49 3.70
C SER A 21 -7.53 -9.74 4.26
N ILE A 22 -7.61 -8.43 3.99
CA ILE A 22 -8.70 -7.57 4.48
C ILE A 22 -9.70 -7.16 3.39
N SER A 23 -9.55 -7.70 2.18
CA SER A 23 -10.28 -7.26 0.99
C SER A 23 -11.81 -7.24 1.15
N MET A 24 -12.36 -8.20 1.89
CA MET A 24 -13.80 -8.28 2.20
C MET A 24 -14.28 -7.17 3.14
N PHE A 25 -13.40 -6.60 3.96
CA PHE A 25 -13.74 -5.57 4.95
C PHE A 25 -13.52 -4.15 4.42
N ILE A 26 -12.79 -3.97 3.32
CA ILE A 26 -12.51 -2.65 2.73
C ILE A 26 -13.78 -1.81 2.49
N PRO A 27 -14.86 -2.35 1.88
CA PRO A 27 -16.09 -1.59 1.70
C PRO A 27 -16.70 -1.09 3.02
N HIS A 28 -16.64 -1.92 4.06
CA HIS A 28 -17.16 -1.58 5.37
C HIS A 28 -16.31 -0.51 6.06
N PHE A 29 -14.98 -0.55 5.90
CA PHE A 29 -14.11 0.51 6.43
C PHE A 29 -14.38 1.85 5.76
N ALA A 30 -14.56 1.86 4.44
CA ALA A 30 -14.95 3.06 3.70
C ALA A 30 -16.30 3.61 4.20
N GLU A 31 -17.33 2.75 4.33
CA GLU A 31 -18.64 3.13 4.85
C GLU A 31 -18.59 3.68 6.29
N MET A 32 -17.72 3.10 7.13
CA MET A 32 -17.51 3.55 8.50
C MET A 32 -16.85 4.94 8.58
N GLY A 33 -16.21 5.39 7.50
CA GLY A 33 -15.54 6.68 7.38
C GLY A 33 -14.02 6.62 7.60
N TYR A 34 -13.38 5.47 7.40
CA TYR A 34 -11.92 5.41 7.36
C TYR A 34 -11.42 5.94 6.02
N ASP A 35 -10.35 6.74 6.04
CA ASP A 35 -9.79 7.37 4.84
C ASP A 35 -8.80 6.45 4.11
N ALA A 36 -8.10 5.59 4.86
CA ALA A 36 -7.06 4.71 4.34
C ALA A 36 -7.02 3.34 5.02
N VAL A 37 -6.51 2.33 4.31
CA VAL A 37 -6.11 1.04 4.88
C VAL A 37 -4.59 0.86 4.77
N ASN A 38 -4.01 0.30 5.83
CA ASN A 38 -2.60 -0.02 5.90
C ASN A 38 -2.38 -1.39 6.58
N PRO A 39 -1.44 -2.22 6.13
CA PRO A 39 -0.80 -2.14 4.82
C PRO A 39 -1.71 -2.70 3.71
N VAL A 40 -1.34 -2.42 2.46
CA VAL A 40 -1.70 -3.32 1.36
C VAL A 40 -0.73 -4.50 1.39
N GLN A 41 -1.17 -5.65 1.91
CA GLN A 41 -0.33 -6.85 2.00
C GLN A 41 -0.48 -7.72 0.75
N ILE A 42 0.28 -7.41 -0.29
CA ILE A 42 0.16 -8.02 -1.63
C ILE A 42 0.37 -9.55 -1.65
N SER A 43 1.09 -10.09 -0.66
CA SER A 43 1.31 -11.53 -0.51
C SER A 43 0.11 -12.28 0.08
N ALA A 44 -0.88 -11.55 0.63
CA ALA A 44 -2.08 -12.15 1.19
C ALA A 44 -3.12 -12.47 0.11
N ARG A 45 -3.99 -13.44 0.43
CA ARG A 45 -5.10 -13.83 -0.44
C ARG A 45 -5.96 -12.63 -0.81
N ASP A 46 -6.35 -12.51 -2.07
CA ASP A 46 -7.28 -11.46 -2.56
C ASP A 46 -6.81 -10.01 -2.31
N MET A 47 -5.50 -9.79 -2.18
CA MET A 47 -4.89 -8.47 -1.96
C MET A 47 -4.01 -8.01 -3.14
N GLU A 48 -4.24 -8.54 -4.35
CA GLU A 48 -3.50 -8.16 -5.56
C GLU A 48 -3.74 -6.67 -5.90
N PRO A 49 -2.68 -5.86 -6.10
CA PRO A 49 -2.75 -4.40 -6.28
C PRO A 49 -3.74 -3.89 -7.33
N CYS A 50 -3.71 -4.43 -8.54
CA CYS A 50 -4.55 -3.98 -9.65
C CYS A 50 -6.02 -4.31 -9.38
N SER A 51 -6.31 -5.51 -8.89
CA SER A 51 -7.65 -5.93 -8.47
C SER A 51 -8.19 -5.06 -7.34
N LEU A 52 -7.39 -4.79 -6.31
CA LEU A 52 -7.76 -3.91 -5.21
C LEU A 52 -8.07 -2.50 -5.70
N LYS A 53 -7.23 -1.94 -6.57
CA LYS A 53 -7.46 -0.62 -7.15
C LYS A 53 -8.77 -0.57 -7.92
N GLN A 54 -9.00 -1.56 -8.79
CA GLN A 54 -10.22 -1.65 -9.59
C GLN A 54 -11.48 -1.72 -8.71
N ARG A 55 -11.43 -2.52 -7.64
CA ARG A 55 -12.58 -2.75 -6.76
C ARG A 55 -12.87 -1.59 -5.82
N PHE A 56 -11.84 -0.98 -5.24
CA PHE A 56 -12.02 -0.11 -4.07
C PHE A 56 -11.27 1.23 -4.16
N GLY A 57 -10.53 1.49 -5.25
CA GLY A 57 -9.71 2.69 -5.39
C GLY A 57 -10.48 4.01 -5.39
N SER A 58 -11.79 3.98 -5.63
CA SER A 58 -12.68 5.15 -5.51
C SER A 58 -13.26 5.34 -4.10
N SER A 59 -13.12 4.33 -3.24
CA SER A 59 -13.76 4.29 -1.92
C SER A 59 -12.78 4.50 -0.77
N ILE A 60 -11.50 4.13 -0.94
CA ILE A 60 -10.49 4.24 0.11
C ILE A 60 -9.09 4.49 -0.44
N THR A 61 -8.25 5.14 0.37
CA THR A 61 -6.82 5.27 0.08
C THR A 61 -6.07 4.00 0.46
N PHE A 62 -5.18 3.55 -0.42
CA PHE A 62 -4.27 2.45 -0.15
C PHE A 62 -2.94 2.95 0.39
N TRP A 63 -2.48 2.42 1.53
CA TRP A 63 -1.17 2.75 2.09
C TRP A 63 -0.34 1.47 2.24
N GLY A 64 0.77 1.38 1.50
CA GLY A 64 1.70 0.26 1.57
C GLY A 64 1.91 -0.39 0.21
N GLY A 65 2.16 -1.70 0.18
CA GLY A 65 2.02 -2.50 -1.04
C GLY A 65 3.10 -2.33 -2.10
N ILE A 66 4.20 -1.64 -1.83
CA ILE A 66 5.22 -1.40 -2.87
C ILE A 66 6.10 -2.63 -3.15
N CYS A 67 6.36 -3.49 -2.17
CA CYS A 67 7.28 -4.62 -2.31
C CYS A 67 6.93 -5.73 -1.29
N ASP A 68 7.01 -7.00 -1.68
CA ASP A 68 6.77 -8.14 -0.80
C ASP A 68 7.89 -8.22 0.25
N THR A 69 7.53 -7.86 1.48
CA THR A 69 8.43 -7.85 2.63
C THR A 69 8.85 -9.25 3.11
N GLN A 70 8.18 -10.32 2.66
CA GLN A 70 8.44 -11.70 3.10
C GLN A 70 9.31 -12.48 2.10
N ARG A 71 9.38 -12.03 0.85
CA ARG A 71 10.10 -12.74 -0.23
C ARG A 71 11.00 -11.82 -1.04
N THR A 72 10.42 -10.87 -1.78
CA THR A 72 11.14 -10.06 -2.76
C THR A 72 12.13 -9.11 -2.09
N LEU A 73 11.71 -8.38 -1.07
CA LEU A 73 12.58 -7.40 -0.39
C LEU A 73 13.79 -8.05 0.32
N PRO A 74 13.63 -9.11 1.15
CA PRO A 74 14.76 -9.73 1.84
C PRO A 74 15.64 -10.63 0.95
N TYR A 75 15.09 -11.30 -0.06
CA TYR A 75 15.80 -12.36 -0.79
C TYR A 75 15.91 -12.15 -2.30
N GLY A 76 15.25 -11.13 -2.84
CA GLY A 76 15.31 -10.77 -4.26
C GLY A 76 16.56 -9.96 -4.61
N THR A 77 16.77 -9.78 -5.91
CA THR A 77 17.79 -8.86 -6.42
C THR A 77 17.23 -7.43 -6.49
N PRO A 78 18.09 -6.40 -6.50
CA PRO A 78 17.68 -5.02 -6.75
C PRO A 78 16.78 -4.85 -7.98
N GLU A 79 17.06 -5.58 -9.06
CA GLU A 79 16.25 -5.54 -10.29
C GLU A 79 14.83 -6.07 -10.06
N LEU A 80 14.68 -7.21 -9.37
CA LEU A 80 13.36 -7.77 -9.03
C LEU A 80 12.55 -6.81 -8.16
N ILE A 81 13.20 -6.13 -7.22
CA ILE A 81 12.55 -5.10 -6.38
C ILE A 81 12.07 -3.93 -7.22
N ARG A 82 12.89 -3.42 -8.15
CA ARG A 82 12.47 -2.32 -9.05
C ARG A 82 11.27 -2.72 -9.89
N GLN A 83 11.26 -3.93 -10.43
CA GLN A 83 10.16 -4.46 -11.24
C GLN A 83 8.87 -4.58 -10.42
N GLU A 84 8.94 -5.14 -9.21
CA GLU A 84 7.77 -5.30 -8.34
C GLU A 84 7.22 -3.94 -7.88
N VAL A 85 8.10 -3.01 -7.46
CA VAL A 85 7.71 -1.64 -7.09
C VAL A 85 7.04 -0.93 -8.26
N LYS A 86 7.63 -1.01 -9.46
CA LYS A 86 7.06 -0.40 -10.66
C LYS A 86 5.66 -0.94 -10.93
N TYR A 87 5.49 -2.26 -10.97
CA TYR A 87 4.20 -2.91 -11.20
C TYR A 87 3.15 -2.47 -10.17
N ASN A 88 3.49 -2.53 -8.88
CA ASN A 88 2.57 -2.17 -7.81
C ASN A 88 2.17 -0.68 -7.87
N MET A 89 3.09 0.20 -8.24
CA MET A 89 2.80 1.62 -8.44
C MET A 89 1.94 1.86 -9.69
N GLU A 90 2.18 1.16 -10.79
CA GLU A 90 1.34 1.23 -12.00
C GLU A 90 -0.11 0.81 -11.69
N CYS A 91 -0.31 -0.16 -10.79
CA CYS A 91 -1.63 -0.55 -10.32
C CYS A 91 -2.26 0.47 -9.34
N LEU A 92 -1.57 0.86 -8.27
CA LEU A 92 -2.20 1.57 -7.13
C LEU A 92 -2.25 3.10 -7.32
N LYS A 93 -1.26 3.68 -8.01
CA LYS A 93 -1.09 5.13 -8.16
C LYS A 93 -2.16 5.84 -8.99
N PRO A 94 -2.61 5.31 -10.16
CA PRO A 94 -3.51 6.05 -11.06
C PRO A 94 -4.77 6.57 -10.36
N GLY A 95 -5.17 7.81 -10.66
CA GLY A 95 -6.35 8.43 -10.03
C GLY A 95 -6.16 8.87 -8.58
N GLY A 96 -4.94 8.81 -8.01
CA GLY A 96 -4.68 9.22 -6.63
C GLY A 96 -5.09 8.16 -5.61
N GLY A 97 -5.21 8.52 -4.32
CA GLY A 97 -5.62 7.56 -3.27
C GLY A 97 -4.60 6.46 -3.00
N PHE A 98 -3.31 6.77 -3.11
CA PHE A 98 -2.22 5.83 -2.83
C PHE A 98 -1.08 6.51 -2.06
N ILE A 99 -0.61 5.87 -0.99
CA ILE A 99 0.56 6.26 -0.20
C ILE A 99 1.59 5.14 -0.32
N ALA A 100 2.61 5.40 -1.14
CA ALA A 100 3.71 4.46 -1.37
C ALA A 100 4.54 4.26 -0.08
N SER A 101 4.59 3.02 0.40
CA SER A 101 5.32 2.60 1.60
C SER A 101 5.58 1.10 1.55
N ASN A 102 6.61 0.62 2.26
CA ASN A 102 6.77 -0.82 2.46
C ASN A 102 5.54 -1.41 3.15
N ILE A 103 5.31 -2.72 2.95
CA ILE A 103 4.17 -3.45 3.53
C ILE A 103 4.30 -3.56 5.05
N HIS A 104 5.50 -3.90 5.53
CA HIS A 104 5.76 -4.02 6.96
C HIS A 104 7.12 -3.39 7.29
N ASN A 105 7.56 -3.52 8.54
CA ASN A 105 8.88 -3.10 8.96
C ASN A 105 9.98 -3.75 8.12
N ILE A 106 11.01 -2.96 7.80
CA ILE A 106 12.27 -3.47 7.24
C ILE A 106 13.06 -4.08 8.39
N THR A 107 13.40 -5.35 8.27
CA THR A 107 14.07 -6.17 9.29
C THR A 107 15.52 -6.46 8.88
N ALA A 108 16.31 -7.04 9.80
CA ALA A 108 17.76 -7.12 9.67
C ALA A 108 18.26 -7.98 8.50
N GLU A 109 17.41 -8.88 8.00
CA GLU A 109 17.67 -9.73 6.84
C GLU A 109 17.60 -8.99 5.50
N VAL A 110 17.06 -7.76 5.47
CA VAL A 110 16.95 -6.99 4.23
C VAL A 110 18.30 -6.33 3.91
N PRO A 111 18.93 -6.67 2.76
CA PRO A 111 20.18 -6.04 2.35
C PRO A 111 19.99 -4.53 2.12
N PRO A 112 20.96 -3.67 2.49
CA PRO A 112 20.86 -2.22 2.27
C PRO A 112 20.61 -1.84 0.80
N GLU A 113 21.22 -2.54 -0.15
CA GLU A 113 21.04 -2.34 -1.59
C GLU A 113 19.59 -2.57 -2.04
N ASN A 114 18.88 -3.49 -1.38
CA ASN A 114 17.48 -3.79 -1.66
C ASN A 114 16.57 -2.65 -1.15
N VAL A 115 16.90 -2.06 0.00
CA VAL A 115 16.22 -0.85 0.50
C VAL A 115 16.44 0.33 -0.44
N VAL A 116 17.68 0.57 -0.88
CA VAL A 116 18.01 1.64 -1.83
C VAL A 116 17.26 1.43 -3.16
N ALA A 117 17.27 0.21 -3.71
CA ALA A 117 16.56 -0.11 -4.94
C ALA A 117 15.06 0.15 -4.84
N MET A 118 14.44 -0.20 -3.70
CA MET A 118 13.03 0.08 -3.43
C MET A 118 12.73 1.59 -3.43
N PHE A 119 13.50 2.40 -2.72
CA PHE A 119 13.30 3.85 -2.68
C PHE A 119 13.58 4.53 -4.02
N ASP A 120 14.62 4.10 -4.74
CA ASP A 120 14.94 4.61 -6.07
C ASP A 120 13.80 4.31 -7.06
N ALA A 121 13.26 3.09 -7.05
CA ALA A 121 12.13 2.71 -7.89
C ALA A 121 10.88 3.56 -7.58
N ILE A 122 10.60 3.83 -6.30
CA ILE A 122 9.51 4.76 -5.93
C ILE A 122 9.78 6.15 -6.53
N ARG A 123 11.01 6.66 -6.40
CA ARG A 123 11.38 7.99 -6.90
C ARG A 123 11.22 8.11 -8.42
N GLU A 124 11.57 7.06 -9.15
CA GLU A 124 11.46 6.99 -10.61
C GLU A 124 10.01 6.95 -11.09
N ASN A 125 9.12 6.30 -10.33
CA ASN A 125 7.73 6.07 -10.73
C ASN A 125 6.71 7.02 -10.06
N ARG A 126 7.16 8.00 -9.24
CA ARG A 126 6.27 8.88 -8.46
C ARG A 126 5.49 9.92 -9.26
N ILE A 127 5.96 10.28 -10.45
CA ILE A 127 5.33 11.33 -11.27
C ILE A 127 4.05 10.78 -11.90
N TYR A 128 2.96 11.55 -11.83
CA TYR A 128 1.74 11.25 -12.54
C TYR A 128 1.90 11.68 -14.00
N SER A 129 1.68 10.75 -14.91
CA SER A 129 1.52 11.01 -16.35
C SER A 129 0.07 11.36 -16.66
#